data_AF-A0A7Z9IDU3-F1
#
_entry.id   AF-A0A7Z9IDU3-F1
#
_cell.length_a   1.000
_cell.length_b   1.000
_cell.length_c   1.000
_cell.angle_alpha   90.00
_cell.angle_beta   90.00
_cell.angle_gamma   90.00
#
_symmetry.space_group_name_H-M   'P 1'
#
loop_
_entity.id
_entity.type
_entity.pdbx_description
1 polymer ?
#
loop_
_entity_poly.entity_id
_entity_poly.type
_entity_poly.pdbx_seq_one_letter_code
_entity_poly.pdbx_strand_id
1 'polypeptide(L)'
;MKVNVKNTEKINAALDAVQSRAWERLTAARDVSAAIEQIEARLKTLKVPKKEWLGIRVVDQRLERFAGAYKWHPSATRFTVERFKSGWFLTAALREWCEGNPDESLFFANEPAYRHLYRF
;
A
#
# COMPACT_ATOMS: atom_id res chain seq x y z
N MET A 1 -2.72 -3.76 -13.62
CA MET A 1 -3.64 -2.60 -13.49
C MET A 1 -2.81 -1.32 -13.37
N LYS A 2 -3.31 -0.14 -13.78
CA LYS A 2 -2.61 1.14 -13.57
C LYS A 2 -3.61 2.28 -13.46
N VAL A 3 -3.89 2.73 -12.24
CA VAL A 3 -4.86 3.81 -11.97
C VAL A 3 -4.16 4.95 -11.24
N ASN A 4 -4.31 6.18 -11.74
CA ASN A 4 -3.76 7.35 -11.06
C ASN A 4 -4.48 7.58 -9.74
N VAL A 5 -3.73 7.86 -8.67
CA VAL A 5 -4.29 8.01 -7.31
C VAL A 5 -5.27 9.18 -7.16
N LYS A 6 -5.24 10.13 -8.09
CA LYS A 6 -6.21 11.23 -8.16
C LYS A 6 -7.59 10.80 -8.68
N ASN A 7 -7.70 9.65 -9.33
CA ASN A 7 -8.95 9.13 -9.86
C ASN A 7 -9.59 8.19 -8.84
N THR A 8 -10.26 8.78 -7.84
CA THR A 8 -10.88 8.06 -6.72
C THR A 8 -11.94 7.05 -7.18
N GLU A 9 -12.73 7.39 -8.19
CA GLU A 9 -13.76 6.51 -8.75
C GLU A 9 -13.17 5.22 -9.33
N LYS A 10 -12.11 5.33 -10.15
CA LYS A 10 -11.43 4.16 -10.72
C LYS A 10 -10.70 3.33 -9.66
N ILE A 11 -10.19 3.96 -8.61
CA ILE A 11 -9.58 3.24 -7.48
C ILE A 11 -10.64 2.44 -6.74
N ASN A 12 -11.77 3.06 -6.38
CA ASN A 12 -12.86 2.36 -5.71
C ASN A 12 -13.37 1.21 -6.58
N ALA A 13 -13.62 1.43 -7.88
CA ALA A 13 -14.03 0.36 -8.79
C ALA A 13 -13.04 -0.82 -8.83
N ALA A 14 -11.73 -0.53 -8.81
CA ALA A 14 -10.70 -1.57 -8.76
C ALA A 14 -10.68 -2.33 -7.42
N LEU A 15 -10.86 -1.62 -6.30
CA LEU A 15 -10.92 -2.22 -4.96
C LEU A 15 -12.19 -3.03 -4.78
N ASP A 16 -13.34 -2.54 -5.25
CA ASP A 16 -14.63 -3.22 -5.18
C ASP A 16 -14.62 -4.53 -5.98
N ALA A 17 -13.97 -4.53 -7.14
CA ALA A 17 -13.80 -5.73 -7.96
C ALA A 17 -13.08 -6.87 -7.21
N VAL A 18 -12.11 -6.56 -6.35
CA VAL A 18 -11.38 -7.56 -5.55
C VAL A 18 -12.03 -7.83 -4.19
N GLN A 19 -12.84 -6.91 -3.70
CA GLN A 19 -13.57 -7.05 -2.44
C GLN A 19 -14.80 -7.95 -2.59
N SER A 20 -15.45 -7.95 -3.76
CA SER A 20 -16.59 -8.82 -4.05
C SER A 20 -17.62 -8.81 -2.91
N ARG A 21 -17.84 -9.95 -2.23
CA ARG A 21 -18.80 -10.10 -1.11
C ARG A 21 -18.18 -9.93 0.28
N ALA A 22 -16.97 -9.39 0.39
CA ALA A 22 -16.37 -9.11 1.68
C ALA A 22 -17.17 -8.03 2.43
N TRP A 23 -17.37 -8.24 3.73
CA TRP A 23 -18.02 -7.27 4.62
C TRP A 23 -17.07 -6.65 5.64
N GLU A 24 -15.87 -7.20 5.76
CA GLU A 24 -14.85 -6.76 6.72
C GLU A 24 -13.50 -6.53 6.03
N ARG A 25 -12.66 -5.68 6.63
CA ARG A 25 -11.29 -5.41 6.16
C ARG A 25 -11.31 -4.93 4.71
N LEU A 26 -12.15 -3.93 4.49
CA LEU A 26 -12.32 -3.24 3.22
C LEU A 26 -11.34 -2.07 3.15
N THR A 27 -10.94 -1.78 1.93
CA THR A 27 -10.05 -0.70 1.52
C THR A 27 -10.84 0.20 0.58
N ALA A 28 -10.73 1.50 0.80
CA ALA A 28 -11.30 2.53 -0.06
C ALA A 28 -10.17 3.44 -0.61
N ALA A 29 -10.49 4.26 -1.61
CA ALA A 29 -9.53 5.20 -2.18
C ALA A 29 -8.87 6.13 -1.13
N ARG A 30 -9.59 6.50 -0.07
CA ARG A 30 -9.05 7.31 1.03
C ARG A 30 -7.86 6.63 1.73
N ASP A 31 -7.88 5.31 1.82
CA ASP A 31 -6.84 4.53 2.48
C ASP A 31 -5.56 4.48 1.63
N VAL A 32 -5.73 4.39 0.32
CA VAL A 32 -4.64 4.50 -0.66
C VAL A 32 -3.98 5.87 -0.56
N SER A 33 -4.77 6.94 -0.47
CA SER A 33 -4.26 8.31 -0.29
C SER A 33 -3.50 8.45 1.04
N ALA A 34 -4.05 7.95 2.15
CA ALA A 34 -3.40 8.00 3.45
C ALA A 34 -2.07 7.22 3.46
N ALA A 35 -2.02 6.05 2.81
CA ALA A 35 -0.79 5.29 2.65
C ALA A 35 0.27 6.08 1.87
N ILE A 36 -0.11 6.77 0.80
CA ILE A 36 0.80 7.62 0.03
C ILE A 36 1.36 8.75 0.90
N GLU A 37 0.53 9.42 1.68
CA GLU A 37 0.99 10.47 2.60
C GLU A 37 2.02 9.94 3.61
N GLN A 38 1.80 8.75 4.16
CA GLN A 38 2.74 8.09 5.06
C GLN A 38 4.05 7.72 4.36
N ILE A 39 3.99 7.20 3.13
CA ILE A 39 5.18 6.90 2.32
C ILE A 39 5.99 8.17 2.08
N GLU A 40 5.34 9.25 1.64
CA GLU A 40 6.00 10.52 1.38
C GLU A 40 6.61 11.13 2.65
N ALA A 41 5.92 11.02 3.79
CA ALA A 41 6.45 11.45 5.08
C ALA A 41 7.72 10.65 5.44
N ARG A 42 7.68 9.31 5.34
CA ARG A 42 8.85 8.44 5.60
C ARG A 42 10.03 8.78 4.69
N LEU A 43 9.80 8.97 3.39
CA LEU A 43 10.85 9.34 2.44
C LEU A 43 11.47 10.72 2.73
N LYS A 44 10.66 11.69 3.17
CA LYS A 44 11.16 13.00 3.62
C LYS A 44 12.00 12.88 4.88
N THR A 45 11.57 12.09 5.87
CA THR A 45 12.34 11.83 7.10
C THR A 45 13.68 11.19 6.79
N LEU A 46 13.71 10.24 5.84
CA LEU A 46 14.94 9.59 5.35
C LEU A 46 15.78 10.49 4.41
N LYS A 47 15.35 11.75 4.20
CA LYS A 47 15.98 12.75 3.33
C LYS A 47 16.20 12.27 1.90
N VAL A 48 15.34 11.39 1.39
CA VAL A 48 15.40 10.89 0.01
C VAL A 48 14.88 11.99 -0.93
N PRO A 49 15.71 12.50 -1.87
CA PRO A 49 15.27 13.53 -2.80
C PRO A 49 14.11 13.05 -3.69
N LYS A 50 13.12 13.91 -3.95
CA LYS A 50 11.93 13.56 -4.77
C LYS A 50 12.26 13.00 -6.16
N LYS A 51 13.37 13.42 -6.76
CA LYS A 51 13.84 12.90 -8.06
C LYS A 51 14.15 11.40 -8.02
N GLU A 52 14.57 10.89 -6.85
CA GLU A 52 14.89 9.48 -6.63
C GLU A 52 13.66 8.65 -6.25
N TRP A 53 12.48 9.27 -6.13
CA TRP A 53 11.27 8.51 -5.78
C TRP A 53 10.76 7.68 -6.94
N LEU A 54 11.27 7.90 -8.15
CA LEU A 54 10.84 7.18 -9.36
C LEU A 54 11.10 5.68 -9.20
N GLY A 55 10.06 4.88 -9.46
CA GLY A 55 10.11 3.43 -9.37
C GLY A 55 9.87 2.86 -7.98
N ILE A 56 9.76 3.69 -6.93
CA ILE A 56 9.43 3.19 -5.59
C ILE A 56 8.11 2.45 -5.64
N ARG A 57 8.12 1.21 -5.17
CA ARG A 57 6.95 0.33 -5.08
C ARG A 57 6.70 -0.01 -3.62
N VAL A 58 5.50 0.30 -3.15
CA VAL A 58 5.07 0.01 -1.78
C VAL A 58 3.83 -0.85 -1.80
N VAL A 59 3.86 -1.88 -0.97
CA VAL A 59 2.75 -2.81 -0.76
C VAL A 59 2.12 -2.49 0.59
N ASP A 60 0.82 -2.27 0.58
CA ASP A 60 0.01 -2.21 1.78
C ASP A 60 -0.17 -3.64 2.31
N GLN A 61 0.38 -3.90 3.48
CA GLN A 61 0.31 -5.22 4.09
C GLN A 61 -0.93 -5.38 4.98
N ARG A 62 -1.55 -4.27 5.42
CA ARG A 62 -2.77 -4.21 6.25
C ARG A 62 -2.88 -5.39 7.22
N LEU A 63 -1.96 -5.40 8.17
CA LEU A 63 -1.84 -6.45 9.17
C LEU A 63 -2.55 -5.99 10.44
N GLU A 64 -3.78 -6.47 10.63
CA GLU A 64 -4.50 -6.30 11.90
C GLU A 64 -3.97 -7.29 12.94
N ARG A 65 -4.03 -6.92 14.22
CA ARG A 65 -3.79 -7.87 15.31
C ARG A 65 -5.06 -8.69 15.54
N PHE A 66 -4.95 -10.01 15.42
CA PHE A 66 -6.04 -10.93 15.65
C PHE A 66 -5.97 -11.52 17.06
N ALA A 67 -7.13 -11.75 17.67
CA ALA A 67 -7.18 -12.46 18.95
C ALA A 67 -6.68 -13.90 18.76
N GLY A 68 -5.95 -14.44 19.75
CA GLY A 68 -5.44 -15.82 19.69
C GLY A 68 -6.54 -16.89 19.59
N ALA A 69 -7.78 -16.55 19.94
CA ALA A 69 -8.95 -17.43 19.79
C ALA A 69 -9.55 -17.44 18.37
N TYR A 70 -9.05 -16.60 17.44
CA TYR A 70 -9.53 -16.54 16.07
C TYR A 70 -9.11 -17.81 15.32
N LYS A 71 -10.09 -18.64 14.96
CA LYS A 71 -9.85 -19.98 14.38
C LYS A 71 -9.64 -19.98 12.87
N TRP A 72 -9.89 -18.85 12.20
CA TRP A 72 -9.89 -18.74 10.74
C TRP A 72 -8.66 -18.00 10.25
N HIS A 73 -8.35 -18.13 8.96
CA HIS A 73 -7.32 -17.32 8.31
C HIS A 73 -7.89 -15.96 7.92
N PRO A 74 -7.51 -14.87 8.60
CA PRO A 74 -8.02 -13.56 8.26
C PRO A 74 -7.50 -13.13 6.89
N SER A 75 -8.37 -12.47 6.11
CA SER A 75 -8.02 -11.92 4.80
C SER A 75 -8.37 -10.44 4.73
N ALA A 76 -7.53 -9.66 4.05
CA ALA A 76 -7.73 -8.24 3.84
C ALA A 76 -7.49 -7.87 2.37
N THR A 77 -8.05 -6.73 1.96
CA THR A 77 -7.78 -6.16 0.64
C THR A 77 -6.45 -5.43 0.68
N ARG A 78 -5.44 -6.01 0.03
CA ARG A 78 -4.11 -5.44 -0.14
C ARG A 78 -4.04 -4.65 -1.43
N PHE A 79 -3.18 -3.66 -1.45
CA PHE A 79 -2.89 -2.90 -2.65
C PHE A 79 -1.41 -2.59 -2.80
N THR A 80 -1.00 -2.32 -4.03
CA THR A 80 0.35 -1.88 -4.35
C THR A 80 0.28 -0.54 -5.05
N VAL A 81 1.09 0.40 -4.56
CA VAL A 81 1.30 1.69 -5.20
C VAL A 81 2.71 1.79 -5.74
N GLU A 82 2.85 2.44 -6.89
CA GLU A 82 4.14 2.70 -7.51
C GLU A 82 4.25 4.15 -7.96
N ARG A 83 5.43 4.75 -7.74
CA ARG A 83 5.72 6.11 -8.17
C ARG A 83 6.26 6.11 -9.59
N PHE A 84 5.47 6.67 -10.51
CA PHE A 84 5.89 6.96 -11.88
C PHE A 84 6.26 8.44 -12.03
N LYS A 85 6.79 8.83 -13.20
CA LYS A 85 7.15 10.24 -13.50
C LYS A 85 6.00 11.22 -13.22
N SER A 86 4.77 10.86 -13.57
CA SER A 86 3.59 11.74 -13.49
C SER A 86 2.83 11.70 -12.17
N GLY A 87 3.10 10.74 -11.28
CA GLY A 87 2.36 10.61 -10.03
C GLY A 87 2.54 9.26 -9.36
N TRP A 88 1.84 9.07 -8.25
CA TRP A 88 1.59 7.75 -7.68
C TRP A 88 0.45 7.06 -8.44
N PHE A 89 0.56 5.75 -8.58
CA PHE A 89 -0.44 4.93 -9.25
C PHE A 89 -0.70 3.67 -8.45
N LEU A 90 -1.96 3.28 -8.35
CA LEU A 90 -2.38 1.96 -7.93
C LEU A 90 -2.05 0.97 -9.05
N THR A 91 -1.17 0.00 -8.78
CA THR A 91 -0.68 -0.99 -9.76
C THR A 91 -1.26 -2.38 -9.55
N ALA A 92 -1.58 -2.72 -8.30
CA ALA A 92 -2.24 -3.96 -7.92
C ALA A 92 -3.25 -3.72 -6.79
N ALA A 93 -4.31 -4.50 -6.81
CA ALA A 93 -5.25 -4.68 -5.71
C ALA A 93 -5.65 -6.15 -5.73
N LEU A 94 -5.74 -6.77 -4.56
CA LEU A 94 -6.03 -8.18 -4.41
C LEU A 94 -6.50 -8.45 -2.99
N ARG A 95 -7.18 -9.59 -2.80
CA ARG A 95 -7.58 -10.05 -1.47
C ARG A 95 -6.72 -11.24 -1.09
N GLU A 96 -6.01 -11.11 0.02
CA GLU A 96 -5.00 -12.07 0.46
C GLU A 96 -5.07 -12.28 1.97
N TRP A 97 -4.46 -13.36 2.43
CA TRP A 97 -4.31 -13.65 3.85
C TRP A 97 -3.46 -12.57 4.52
N CYS A 98 -3.87 -12.19 5.73
CA CYS A 98 -3.09 -11.29 6.56
C CYS A 98 -1.90 -12.07 7.14
N GLU A 99 -0.77 -12.06 6.43
CA GLU A 99 0.50 -12.64 6.87
C GLU A 99 1.56 -11.55 7.07
N GLY A 100 2.21 -11.52 8.25
CA GLY A 100 3.35 -10.65 8.54
C GLY A 100 3.37 -10.06 9.96
N ASN A 101 4.25 -9.09 10.19
CA ASN A 101 4.36 -8.34 11.45
C ASN A 101 3.34 -7.17 11.48
N PRO A 102 2.41 -7.11 12.46
CA PRO A 102 1.42 -6.03 12.55
C PRO A 102 2.01 -4.63 12.70
N ASP A 103 3.30 -4.52 13.06
CA ASP A 103 3.98 -3.23 13.24
C ASP A 103 4.48 -2.63 11.90
N GLU A 104 4.42 -3.37 10.79
CA GLU A 104 4.78 -2.90 9.45
C GLU A 104 3.57 -2.87 8.50
N SER A 105 2.82 -1.76 8.50
CA SER A 105 1.65 -1.59 7.62
C SER A 105 2.03 -1.36 6.15
N LEU A 106 3.21 -0.79 5.89
CA LEU A 106 3.69 -0.41 4.56
C LEU A 106 5.06 -1.00 4.28
N PHE A 107 5.11 -1.91 3.30
CA PHE A 107 6.33 -2.61 2.91
C PHE A 107 6.89 -2.03 1.61
N PHE A 108 8.13 -1.56 1.64
CA PHE A 108 8.84 -1.07 0.46
C PHE A 108 9.38 -2.27 -0.32
N ALA A 109 8.62 -2.72 -1.32
CA ALA A 109 8.93 -3.94 -2.08
C ALA A 109 10.31 -3.92 -2.76
N ASN A 110 10.82 -2.73 -3.07
CA ASN A 110 12.13 -2.53 -3.64
C ASN A 110 13.05 -1.67 -2.77
N GLU A 111 12.85 -1.65 -1.45
CA GLU A 111 13.68 -0.89 -0.49
C GLU A 111 15.19 -1.07 -0.69
N PRO A 112 15.72 -2.30 -0.91
CA PRO A 112 17.16 -2.51 -1.07
C PRO A 112 17.78 -1.65 -2.19
N ALA A 113 17.02 -1.38 -3.26
CA ALA A 113 17.46 -0.53 -4.36
C ALA A 113 17.60 0.94 -3.96
N TYR A 114 16.88 1.41 -2.94
CA TYR A 114 16.87 2.81 -2.50
C TYR A 114 17.60 3.05 -1.18
N ARG A 115 17.99 1.99 -0.47
CA ARG A 115 18.63 2.08 0.84
C ARG A 115 19.91 2.92 0.85
N HIS A 116 20.66 2.92 -0.25
CA HIS A 116 21.88 3.73 -0.41
C HIS A 116 21.61 5.25 -0.46
N LEU A 117 20.35 5.66 -0.65
CA LEU A 117 19.94 7.06 -0.69
C LEU A 117 19.54 7.60 0.68
N TYR A 118 19.38 6.73 1.68
CA TYR A 118 18.96 7.12 3.02
C TYR A 118 20.10 7.88 3.68
N ARG A 119 19.79 9.06 4.20
CA ARG A 119 20.75 9.87 4.95
C ARG A 119 20.32 9.91 6.40
N PHE A 120 20.97 9.09 7.20
CA PHE A 120 20.87 9.08 8.66
C PHE A 120 21.56 10.31 9.23
#